data_AF-A0A2G2JZF0-F1
#
_entry.id   AF-A0A2G2JZF0-F1
#
_cell.length_a   1.000
_cell.length_b   1.000
_cell.length_c   1.000
_cell.angle_alpha   90.00
_cell.angle_beta   90.00
_cell.angle_gamma   90.00
#
_symmetry.space_group_name_H-M   'P 1'
#
loop_
_entity.id
_entity.type
_entity.pdbx_description
1 polymer ?
#
loop_
_entity_poly.entity_id
_entity_poly.type
_entity_poly.pdbx_seq_one_letter_code
_entity_poly.pdbx_strand_id
1 'polypeptide(L)'
;MMEDILSGLVALTQRALQSTDFTFQMLLPPDSTEITTRTAALADWCAGFCTGTAFNSRLNEADLEPDALEALTDIARIAEVEPGTDSAEEQEKALLELEEYLRVGTQLIFEATLDSQSLQSSALETTES
;
A
#
# COMPACT_ATOMS: atom_id res chain seq x y z
N MET A 1 25.85 3.62 3.96
CA MET A 1 25.65 3.78 2.50
C MET A 1 24.31 3.19 2.06
N MET A 2 24.07 1.87 2.10
CA MET A 2 22.75 1.28 1.74
C MET A 2 21.69 1.45 2.85
N GLU A 3 22.10 1.24 4.10
CA GLU A 3 21.23 1.42 5.27
C GLU A 3 20.69 2.86 5.35
N ASP A 4 21.56 3.86 5.16
CA ASP A 4 21.16 5.28 5.13
C ASP A 4 20.14 5.60 4.03
N ILE A 5 20.27 4.96 2.85
CA ILE A 5 19.33 5.16 1.74
C ILE A 5 17.97 4.55 2.08
N LEU A 6 17.96 3.34 2.64
CA LEU A 6 16.71 2.68 3.01
C LEU A 6 16.00 3.43 4.14
N SER A 7 16.73 3.86 5.16
CA SER A 7 16.18 4.71 6.23
C SER A 7 15.65 6.03 5.69
N GLY A 8 16.36 6.63 4.73
CA GLY A 8 15.90 7.84 4.04
C GLY A 8 14.59 7.62 3.27
N LEU A 9 14.50 6.52 2.51
CA LEU A 9 13.29 6.16 1.77
C LEU A 9 12.11 5.93 2.72
N VAL A 10 12.30 5.18 3.80
CA VAL A 10 11.27 4.95 4.82
C VAL A 10 10.77 6.28 5.41
N ALA A 11 11.67 7.19 5.77
CA ALA A 11 11.30 8.49 6.31
C ALA A 11 10.51 9.35 5.29
N LEU A 12 10.89 9.30 4.01
CA LEU A 12 10.18 10.00 2.93
C LEU A 12 8.78 9.40 2.70
N THR A 13 8.67 8.08 2.64
CA THR A 13 7.38 7.38 2.49
C THR A 13 6.45 7.67 3.67
N GLN A 14 6.95 7.62 4.90
CA GLN A 14 6.16 7.95 6.09
C GLN A 14 5.65 9.39 6.04
N ARG A 15 6.51 10.35 5.68
CA ARG A 15 6.11 11.75 5.54
C ARG A 15 5.04 11.94 4.46
N ALA A 16 5.15 11.22 3.35
CA ALA A 16 4.20 11.28 2.25
C ALA A 16 2.82 10.71 2.66
N LEU A 17 2.79 9.59 3.38
CA LEU A 17 1.56 8.99 3.92
C LEU A 17 0.90 9.85 5.00
N GLN A 18 1.68 10.61 5.77
CA GLN A 18 1.18 11.55 6.78
C GLN A 18 0.76 12.92 6.19
N SER A 19 1.02 13.16 4.90
CA SER A 19 0.72 14.44 4.26
C SER A 19 -0.76 14.56 3.93
N THR A 20 -1.35 15.72 4.24
CA THR A 20 -2.73 16.07 3.84
C THR A 20 -2.89 16.31 2.33
N ASP A 21 -1.78 16.39 1.59
CA ASP A 21 -1.77 16.65 0.16
C ASP A 21 -1.76 15.35 -0.69
N PHE A 22 -1.94 14.18 -0.06
CA PHE A 22 -1.99 12.87 -0.72
C PHE A 22 -0.79 12.57 -1.64
N THR A 23 0.42 12.88 -1.14
CA THR A 23 1.67 12.86 -1.93
C THR A 23 2.36 11.50 -2.01
N PHE A 24 1.78 10.45 -1.43
CA PHE A 24 2.32 9.09 -1.52
C PHE A 24 2.41 8.62 -2.97
N GLN A 25 3.53 7.98 -3.31
CA GLN A 25 3.82 7.41 -4.61
C GLN A 25 4.49 6.05 -4.41
N MET A 26 4.09 5.07 -5.20
CA MET A 26 4.74 3.76 -5.24
C MET A 26 6.07 3.85 -6.00
N LEU A 27 7.04 3.02 -5.62
CA LEU A 27 8.30 2.90 -6.34
C LEU A 27 8.15 1.86 -7.45
N LEU A 28 7.75 2.31 -8.64
CA LEU A 28 7.55 1.47 -9.82
C LEU A 28 8.53 1.82 -10.94
N PRO A 29 8.76 0.93 -11.92
CA PRO A 29 9.49 1.25 -13.14
C PRO A 29 8.82 2.40 -13.91
N PRO A 30 9.59 3.23 -14.65
CA PRO A 30 9.04 4.36 -15.40
C PRO A 30 8.19 3.88 -16.59
N ASP A 31 7.27 4.73 -17.06
CA ASP A 31 6.33 4.46 -18.18
C ASP A 31 6.99 4.09 -19.50
N SER A 32 8.28 4.41 -19.69
CA SER A 32 9.06 3.97 -20.85
C SER A 32 9.40 2.47 -20.83
N THR A 33 9.13 1.78 -19.72
CA THR A 33 9.36 0.34 -19.54
C THR A 33 8.19 -0.43 -20.13
N GLU A 34 8.45 -1.59 -20.72
CA GLU A 34 7.42 -2.47 -21.27
C GLU A 34 6.28 -2.74 -20.27
N ILE A 35 5.04 -2.64 -20.75
CA ILE A 35 3.82 -2.79 -19.93
C ILE A 35 3.83 -4.09 -19.13
N THR A 36 4.29 -5.20 -19.72
CA THR A 36 4.40 -6.50 -19.07
C THR A 36 5.32 -6.48 -17.84
N THR A 37 6.42 -5.73 -17.92
CA THR A 37 7.38 -5.57 -16.81
C THR A 37 6.80 -4.66 -15.72
N ARG A 38 6.08 -3.60 -16.10
CA ARG A 38 5.40 -2.72 -15.14
C ARG A 38 4.26 -3.43 -14.41
N THR A 39 3.45 -4.24 -15.11
CA THR A 39 2.41 -5.08 -14.49
C THR A 39 3.01 -6.06 -13.49
N ALA A 40 4.10 -6.75 -13.86
CA ALA A 40 4.78 -7.65 -12.93
C ALA A 40 5.35 -6.91 -11.70
N ALA A 41 5.95 -5.73 -11.91
CA ALA A 41 6.46 -4.91 -10.80
C ALA A 41 5.33 -4.41 -9.87
N LEU A 42 4.14 -4.13 -10.41
CA LEU A 42 2.97 -3.79 -9.60
C LEU A 42 2.53 -4.98 -8.73
N ALA A 43 2.46 -6.18 -9.31
CA ALA A 43 2.14 -7.40 -8.58
C ALA A 43 3.17 -7.68 -7.47
N ASP A 44 4.45 -7.54 -7.76
CA ASP A 44 5.55 -7.66 -6.78
C ASP A 44 5.43 -6.61 -5.66
N TRP A 45 5.05 -5.38 -6.00
CA TRP A 45 4.82 -4.32 -5.02
C TRP A 45 3.66 -4.68 -4.07
N CYS A 46 2.54 -5.18 -4.60
CA CYS A 46 1.41 -5.64 -3.81
C CYS A 46 1.79 -6.84 -2.91
N ALA A 47 2.55 -7.80 -3.43
CA ALA A 47 3.04 -8.93 -2.65
C ALA A 47 3.94 -8.46 -1.49
N GLY A 48 4.83 -7.49 -1.75
CA GLY A 48 5.66 -6.86 -0.72
C GLY A 48 4.84 -6.10 0.33
N PHE A 49 3.81 -5.38 -0.10
CA PHE A 49 2.88 -4.68 0.79
C PHE A 49 2.16 -5.66 1.73
N CYS A 50 1.52 -6.70 1.18
CA CYS A 50 0.85 -7.75 1.97
C CYS A 50 1.80 -8.49 2.91
N THR A 51 3.04 -8.72 2.46
CA THR A 51 4.08 -9.31 3.32
C THR A 51 4.39 -8.39 4.50
N GLY A 52 4.56 -7.09 4.25
CA GLY A 52 4.81 -6.08 5.28
C GLY A 52 3.67 -5.96 6.30
N THR A 53 2.42 -6.01 5.85
CA THR A 53 1.25 -5.99 6.74
C THR A 53 1.15 -7.26 7.58
N ALA A 54 1.38 -8.45 6.99
CA ALA A 54 1.36 -9.72 7.71
C ALA A 54 2.44 -9.81 8.82
N PHE A 55 3.60 -9.18 8.63
CA PHE A 55 4.65 -9.09 9.66
C PHE A 55 4.44 -7.96 10.67
N ASN A 56 3.48 -7.06 10.44
CA ASN A 56 3.20 -5.97 11.35
C ASN A 56 2.35 -6.47 12.51
N SER A 57 3.01 -6.82 13.63
CA SER A 57 2.34 -7.31 14.84
C SER A 57 1.36 -6.31 15.49
N ARG A 58 1.33 -5.06 15.02
CA ARG A 58 0.39 -4.02 15.47
C ARG A 58 -0.83 -3.89 14.57
N LEU A 59 -0.80 -4.48 13.38
CA LEU A 59 -1.92 -4.52 12.46
C LEU A 59 -2.67 -5.83 12.70
N ASN A 60 -3.90 -5.71 13.16
CA ASN A 60 -4.86 -6.81 13.22
C ASN A 60 -5.97 -6.51 12.24
N GLU A 61 -6.13 -7.35 11.22
CA GLU A 61 -7.12 -7.16 10.15
C GLU A 61 -8.55 -7.05 10.70
N ALA A 62 -8.83 -7.71 11.84
CA ALA A 62 -10.14 -7.64 12.50
C ALA A 62 -10.45 -6.26 13.10
N ASP A 63 -9.43 -5.42 13.31
CA ASP A 63 -9.55 -4.08 13.87
C ASP A 63 -9.57 -2.99 12.79
N LEU A 64 -9.49 -3.37 11.49
CA LEU A 64 -9.59 -2.44 10.37
C LEU A 64 -11.05 -2.12 10.06
N GLU A 65 -11.30 -0.87 9.63
CA GLU A 65 -12.59 -0.50 9.07
C GLU A 65 -12.89 -1.26 7.76
N PRO A 66 -14.17 -1.45 7.39
CA PRO A 66 -14.56 -2.31 6.26
C PRO A 66 -13.86 -1.96 4.94
N ASP A 67 -13.77 -0.67 4.60
CA ASP A 67 -13.18 -0.22 3.34
C ASP A 67 -11.66 -0.47 3.32
N ALA A 68 -10.98 -0.34 4.46
CA ALA A 68 -9.55 -0.64 4.59
C ALA A 68 -9.28 -2.15 4.48
N LEU A 69 -10.16 -2.98 5.06
CA LEU A 69 -10.08 -4.43 4.93
C LEU A 69 -10.36 -4.91 3.49
N GLU A 70 -11.33 -4.29 2.81
CA GLU A 70 -11.61 -4.54 1.40
C GLU A 70 -10.39 -4.17 0.54
N ALA A 71 -9.82 -2.97 0.73
CA ALA A 71 -8.61 -2.54 0.04
C ALA A 71 -7.44 -3.52 0.26
N LEU A 72 -7.21 -3.97 1.50
CA LEU A 72 -6.16 -4.94 1.80
C LEU A 72 -6.39 -6.28 1.09
N THR A 73 -7.64 -6.73 1.03
CA THR A 73 -8.03 -7.97 0.34
C THR A 73 -7.83 -7.84 -1.17
N ASP A 74 -8.19 -6.70 -1.76
CA ASP A 74 -8.01 -6.43 -3.18
C ASP A 74 -6.54 -6.31 -3.55
N ILE A 75 -5.71 -5.66 -2.73
CA ILE A 75 -4.25 -5.63 -2.91
C ILE A 75 -3.69 -7.06 -2.97
N ALA A 76 -4.16 -7.96 -2.09
CA ALA A 76 -3.74 -9.35 -2.11
C ALA A 76 -4.15 -10.08 -3.41
N ARG A 77 -5.31 -9.75 -4.00
CA ARG A 77 -5.72 -10.27 -5.31
C ARG A 77 -4.87 -9.69 -6.45
N ILE A 78 -4.54 -8.39 -6.38
CA ILE A 78 -3.71 -7.71 -7.38
C ILE A 78 -2.28 -8.26 -7.38
N ALA A 79 -1.79 -8.75 -6.24
CA ALA A 79 -0.50 -9.43 -6.14
C ALA A 79 -0.38 -10.69 -7.01
N GLU A 80 -1.50 -11.25 -7.48
CA GLU A 80 -1.55 -12.42 -8.35
C GLU A 80 -1.83 -12.06 -9.84
N VAL A 81 -1.84 -10.77 -10.19
CA VAL A 81 -2.13 -10.32 -11.56
C VAL A 81 -0.97 -10.65 -12.50
N GLU A 82 -1.33 -11.19 -13.67
CA GLU A 82 -0.42 -11.42 -14.79
C GLU A 82 -0.75 -10.46 -15.96
N PRO A 83 0.22 -10.16 -16.84
CA PRO A 83 -0.04 -9.38 -18.04
C PRO A 83 -1.13 -10.00 -18.92
N GLY A 84 -2.09 -9.18 -19.35
CA GLY A 84 -3.19 -9.62 -20.20
C GLY A 84 -2.79 -9.88 -21.65
N THR A 85 -3.76 -10.35 -22.44
CA THR A 85 -3.62 -10.53 -23.90
C THR A 85 -4.31 -9.43 -24.71
N ASP A 86 -4.85 -8.42 -24.03
CA ASP A 86 -5.53 -7.27 -24.62
C ASP A 86 -4.55 -6.34 -25.36
N SER A 87 -5.06 -5.31 -26.03
CA SER A 87 -4.19 -4.33 -26.69
C SER A 87 -3.31 -3.57 -25.68
N ALA A 88 -2.15 -3.09 -26.12
CA ALA A 88 -1.25 -2.33 -25.26
C ALA A 88 -1.95 -1.09 -24.66
N GLU A 89 -2.80 -0.39 -25.43
CA GLU A 89 -3.52 0.78 -24.93
C GLU A 89 -4.54 0.43 -23.83
N GLU A 90 -5.22 -0.71 -23.93
CA GLU A 90 -6.13 -1.20 -22.90
C GLU A 90 -5.38 -1.60 -21.64
N GLN A 91 -4.23 -2.27 -21.78
CA GLN A 91 -3.38 -2.64 -20.65
C GLN A 91 -2.80 -1.43 -19.93
N GLU A 92 -2.36 -0.39 -20.65
CA GLU A 92 -1.89 0.87 -20.06
C GLU A 92 -2.98 1.57 -19.25
N LYS A 93 -4.21 1.60 -19.77
CA LYS A 93 -5.36 2.17 -19.05
C LYS A 93 -5.66 1.38 -17.78
N ALA A 94 -5.70 0.05 -17.86
CA ALA A 94 -5.94 -0.82 -16.72
C ALA A 94 -4.84 -0.68 -15.66
N LEU A 95 -3.57 -0.61 -16.07
CA LEU A 95 -2.45 -0.42 -15.16
C LEU A 95 -2.55 0.92 -14.42
N LEU A 96 -2.85 2.02 -15.12
CA LEU A 96 -3.03 3.33 -14.50
C LEU A 96 -4.17 3.33 -13.46
N GLU A 97 -5.28 2.66 -13.75
CA GLU A 97 -6.40 2.51 -12.82
C GLU A 97 -6.01 1.73 -11.57
N LEU A 98 -5.26 0.63 -11.73
CA LEU A 98 -4.73 -0.13 -10.60
C LEU A 98 -3.71 0.68 -9.78
N GLU A 99 -2.81 1.41 -10.44
CA GLU A 99 -1.83 2.25 -9.75
C GLU A 99 -2.52 3.30 -8.85
N GLU A 100 -3.57 3.95 -9.36
CA GLU A 100 -4.34 4.92 -8.60
C GLU A 100 -5.17 4.27 -7.48
N TYR A 101 -5.80 3.13 -7.75
CA TYR A 101 -6.52 2.35 -6.73
C TYR A 101 -5.59 1.98 -5.57
N LEU A 102 -4.40 1.46 -5.87
CA LEU A 102 -3.42 1.07 -4.87
C LEU A 102 -2.92 2.27 -4.05
N ARG A 103 -2.74 3.44 -4.68
CA ARG A 103 -2.35 4.67 -3.99
C ARG A 103 -3.40 5.07 -2.96
N VAL A 104 -4.69 5.04 -3.32
CA VAL A 104 -5.81 5.36 -2.42
C VAL A 104 -5.98 4.29 -1.34
N GLY A 105 -5.96 3.01 -1.72
CA GLY A 105 -6.09 1.88 -0.79
C GLY A 105 -4.97 1.87 0.25
N THR A 106 -3.74 2.17 -0.15
CA THR A 106 -2.59 2.29 0.77
C THR A 106 -2.79 3.40 1.78
N GLN A 107 -3.28 4.56 1.34
CA GLN A 107 -3.57 5.70 2.21
C GLN A 107 -4.67 5.36 3.22
N LEU A 108 -5.74 4.72 2.75
CA LEU A 108 -6.87 4.29 3.58
C LEU A 108 -6.44 3.30 4.67
N ILE A 109 -5.62 2.30 4.30
CA ILE A 109 -5.07 1.33 5.25
C ILE A 109 -4.16 2.03 6.25
N PHE A 110 -3.31 2.96 5.80
CA PHE A 110 -2.44 3.71 6.69
C PHE A 110 -3.25 4.50 7.74
N GLU A 111 -4.28 5.23 7.31
CA GLU A 111 -5.16 5.99 8.20
C GLU A 111 -5.89 5.09 9.21
N ALA A 112 -6.50 3.99 8.73
CA ALA A 112 -7.15 3.03 9.61
C ALA A 112 -6.19 2.46 10.67
N THR A 113 -4.94 2.19 10.31
CA THR A 113 -3.95 1.69 11.28
C THR A 113 -3.52 2.71 12.33
N LEU A 114 -3.58 4.02 12.02
CA LEU A 114 -3.34 5.08 13.00
C LEU A 114 -4.52 5.20 13.98
N ASP A 115 -5.74 5.12 13.45
CA ASP A 115 -6.96 5.20 14.24
C ASP A 115 -7.07 4.02 15.22
N SER A 116 -6.85 2.78 14.75
CA SER A 116 -6.85 1.60 15.63
C SER A 116 -5.77 1.70 16.73
N GLN A 117 -4.58 2.25 16.41
CA GLN A 117 -3.53 2.48 17.42
C GLN A 117 -3.92 3.55 18.45
N SER A 118 -4.60 4.62 18.02
CA SER A 118 -5.08 5.67 18.93
C SER A 118 -6.10 5.10 19.94
N LEU A 119 -7.02 4.25 19.48
CA LEU A 119 -8.03 3.61 20.31
C LEU A 119 -7.43 2.63 21.31
N GLN A 120 -6.44 1.84 20.88
CA GLN A 120 -5.71 0.93 21.78
C GLN A 120 -4.96 1.70 22.88
N SER A 121 -4.29 2.80 22.52
CA SER A 121 -3.58 3.66 23.49
C SER A 121 -4.52 4.25 24.54
N SER A 122 -5.68 4.76 24.13
CA SER A 122 -6.68 5.32 25.06
C SER A 122 -7.33 4.25 25.96
N ALA A 123 -7.57 3.04 25.46
CA ALA A 123 -8.13 1.96 26.26
C ALA A 123 -7.17 1.51 27.39
N LEU A 124 -5.86 1.45 27.10
CA LEU A 124 -4.83 1.13 28.09
C LEU A 124 -4.78 2.14 29.24
N GLU A 125 -4.88 3.45 28.96
CA GLU A 125 -4.86 4.51 29.99
C GLU A 125 -6.08 4.48 30.92
N THR A 126 -7.26 4.06 30.43
CA THR A 126 -8.48 3.96 31.26
C THR A 126 -8.51 2.77 32.20
N THR A 127 -7.68 1.75 31.95
CA THR A 127 -7.67 0.51 32.76
C THR A 127 -6.66 0.59 33.92
N GLU A 128 -5.74 1.56 33.90
CA GLU A 128 -4.76 1.81 34.97
C GLU A 128 -5.20 2.90 35.99
N SER A 129 -6.43 3.42 35.88
CA SER A 129 -7.03 4.41 36.81
C SER A 129 -8.13 3.82 37.69
#